data_AF-A0A328E3E0-F1
#
_entry.id   AF-A0A328E3E0-F1
#
_cell.length_a   1.000
_cell.length_b   1.000
_cell.length_c   1.000
_cell.angle_alpha   90.00
_cell.angle_beta   90.00
_cell.angle_gamma   90.00
#
_symmetry.space_group_name_H-M   'P 1'
#
loop_
_entity.id
_entity.type
_entity.pdbx_description
1 polymer ?
#
loop_
_entity_poly.entity_id
_entity_poly.type
_entity_poly.pdbx_seq_one_letter_code
_entity_poly.pdbx_strand_id
1 'polypeptide(L)'
;MQDSTYKYYEVILVDVAHNAIRNDPRINWLVNPVHKHRELRGLTSAGKKNRGLNGKGHRFHKARPSRRATWKRNQTLSLRRYR
;
A
#
# COMPACT_ATOMS: atom_id res chain seq x y z
N MET A 1 4.18 -18.07 14.54
CA MET A 1 3.71 -19.38 15.07
C MET A 1 2.28 -19.62 14.59
N GLN A 2 1.85 -20.87 14.47
CA GLN A 2 0.45 -21.19 14.16
C GLN A 2 0.03 -22.45 14.93
N ASP A 3 -1.23 -22.50 15.35
CA ASP A 3 -1.88 -23.70 15.87
C ASP A 3 -3.07 -24.08 14.96
N SER A 4 -3.89 -25.05 15.35
CA SER A 4 -5.05 -25.50 14.54
C SER A 4 -6.12 -24.42 14.37
N THR A 5 -6.17 -23.44 15.26
CA THR A 5 -7.26 -22.48 15.42
C THR A 5 -6.79 -21.06 15.11
N TYR A 6 -5.55 -20.71 15.44
CA TYR A 6 -5.01 -19.36 15.43
C TYR A 6 -3.67 -19.25 14.70
N LYS A 7 -3.42 -18.04 14.20
CA LYS A 7 -2.15 -17.64 13.61
C LYS A 7 -1.63 -16.42 14.35
N TYR A 8 -0.42 -16.51 14.86
CA TYR A 8 0.22 -15.46 15.62
C TYR A 8 1.30 -14.78 14.78
N TYR A 9 1.29 -13.45 14.82
CA TYR A 9 2.21 -12.59 14.09
C TYR A 9 2.79 -11.55 15.03
N GLU A 10 4.06 -11.23 14.82
CA GLU A 10 4.71 -10.10 15.47
C GLU A 10 4.67 -8.89 14.54
N VAL A 11 4.23 -7.75 15.07
CA VAL A 11 4.08 -6.51 14.31
C VAL A 11 5.05 -5.49 14.85
N ILE A 12 5.95 -5.01 13.98
CA ILE A 12 6.85 -3.91 14.31
C ILE A 12 6.11 -2.59 14.15
N LEU A 13 5.99 -1.84 15.25
CA LEU A 13 5.45 -0.49 15.28
C LEU A 13 6.57 0.51 15.59
N VAL A 14 6.36 1.75 15.19
CA VAL A 14 7.32 2.85 15.37
C VAL A 14 6.59 4.04 15.94
N ASP A 15 7.12 4.62 17.00
CA ASP A 15 6.63 5.88 17.56
C ASP A 15 7.16 7.08 16.76
N VAL A 16 6.25 7.81 16.11
CA VAL A 16 6.58 8.98 15.27
C VAL A 16 6.84 10.25 16.08
N ALA A 17 6.47 10.28 17.37
CA ALA A 17 6.72 11.42 18.26
C ALA A 17 8.14 11.37 18.84
N HIS A 18 8.80 10.21 18.81
CA HIS A 18 10.11 10.01 19.39
C HIS A 18 11.23 10.69 18.59
N ASN A 19 12.11 11.46 19.26
CA ASN A 19 13.15 12.26 18.59
C ASN A 19 14.14 11.42 17.78
N ALA A 20 14.50 10.21 18.24
CA ALA A 20 15.41 9.34 17.47
C ALA A 20 14.82 8.96 16.10
N ILE A 21 13.49 8.79 16.00
CA ILE A 21 12.81 8.49 14.73
C ILE A 21 12.72 9.73 13.85
N ARG A 22 12.46 10.90 14.45
CA ARG A 22 12.34 12.17 13.71
C ARG A 22 13.68 12.62 13.13
N ASN A 23 14.77 12.39 13.85
CA ASN A 23 16.11 12.84 13.49
C ASN A 23 16.86 11.84 12.58
N ASP A 24 16.49 10.54 12.58
CA ASP A 24 17.13 9.55 11.71
C ASP A 24 16.60 9.65 10.26
N PRO A 25 17.44 10.06 9.29
CA PRO A 25 17.04 10.25 7.89
C PRO A 25 16.60 8.95 7.18
N ARG A 26 16.92 7.77 7.73
CA ARG A 26 16.56 6.48 7.12
C ARG A 26 15.09 6.12 7.34
N ILE A 27 14.50 6.55 8.46
CA ILE A 27 13.14 6.17 8.88
C ILE A 27 12.20 7.36 9.05
N ASN A 28 12.71 8.59 9.16
CA ASN A 28 11.90 9.79 9.39
C ASN A 28 10.80 10.03 8.34
N TRP A 29 10.91 9.42 7.14
CA TRP A 29 9.85 9.44 6.14
C TRP A 29 8.51 8.99 6.72
N LEU A 30 8.49 8.05 7.67
CA LEU A 30 7.28 7.53 8.31
C LEU A 30 6.53 8.59 9.14
N VAL A 31 7.22 9.63 9.59
CA VAL A 31 6.67 10.70 10.44
C VAL A 31 5.68 11.59 9.67
N ASN A 32 5.81 11.67 8.34
CA ASN A 32 4.91 12.50 7.53
C ASN A 32 3.45 12.03 7.63
N PRO A 33 2.48 12.96 7.66
CA PRO A 33 1.07 12.62 7.89
C PRO A 33 0.47 11.68 6.83
N VAL A 34 1.04 11.64 5.62
CA VAL A 34 0.62 10.73 4.53
C VAL A 34 0.86 9.25 4.84
N HIS A 35 1.67 8.95 5.85
CA HIS A 35 1.99 7.59 6.29
C HIS A 35 1.19 7.12 7.51
N LYS A 36 0.18 7.86 7.94
CA LYS A 36 -0.81 7.39 8.91
C LYS A 36 -1.57 6.17 8.36
N HIS A 37 -1.90 5.22 9.23
CA HIS A 37 -2.74 4.06 8.93
C HIS A 37 -2.40 3.33 7.61
N ARG A 38 -1.13 2.95 7.44
CA ARG A 38 -0.66 2.22 6.24
C ARG A 38 -1.23 0.80 6.20
N GLU A 39 -1.50 0.20 7.36
CA GLU A 39 -2.14 -1.08 7.56
C GLU A 39 -3.56 -1.09 6.99
N LEU A 40 -4.39 -0.10 7.34
CA LEU A 40 -5.78 0.01 6.87
C LEU A 40 -5.85 0.26 5.36
N ARG A 41 -4.85 0.95 4.79
CA ARG A 41 -4.79 1.25 3.34
C ARG A 41 -4.10 0.16 2.51
N GLY A 42 -3.64 -0.92 3.14
CA GLY A 42 -2.95 -2.03 2.46
C GLY A 42 -1.64 -1.59 1.80
N LEU A 43 -0.85 -0.75 2.48
CA LEU A 43 0.47 -0.28 2.05
C LEU A 43 1.63 -1.03 2.71
N THR A 44 1.34 -1.89 3.68
CA THR A 44 2.28 -2.87 4.25
C THR A 44 2.65 -3.95 3.22
N SER A 45 3.68 -4.76 3.49
CA SER A 45 4.09 -5.85 2.60
C SER A 45 2.94 -6.86 2.38
N ALA A 46 2.24 -7.25 3.45
CA ALA A 46 1.05 -8.11 3.37
C ALA A 46 -0.08 -7.47 2.56
N GLY A 47 -0.35 -6.17 2.76
CA GLY A 47 -1.34 -5.43 1.97
C GLY A 47 -0.99 -5.38 0.48
N LYS A 48 0.27 -5.12 0.14
CA LYS A 48 0.76 -5.15 -1.26
C LYS A 48 0.66 -6.53 -1.88
N LYS A 49 0.95 -7.59 -1.13
CA LYS A 49 0.79 -9.00 -1.58
C LYS A 49 -0.66 -9.29 -1.94
N ASN A 50 -1.61 -9.00 -1.05
CA ASN A 50 -3.05 -9.19 -1.31
C ASN A 50 -3.52 -8.37 -2.53
N ARG A 51 -3.05 -7.13 -2.66
CA ARG A 51 -3.37 -6.25 -3.80
C ARG A 51 -2.74 -6.68 -5.13
N GLY A 52 -1.92 -7.73 -5.15
CA GLY A 52 -1.24 -8.20 -6.36
C GLY A 52 -0.15 -7.23 -6.86
N LEU A 53 0.47 -6.47 -5.97
CA LEU A 53 1.45 -5.43 -6.34
C LEU A 53 2.91 -5.91 -6.28
N ASN A 54 3.16 -7.11 -5.76
CA ASN A 54 4.51 -7.68 -5.68
C ASN A 54 5.06 -8.07 -7.06
N GLY A 55 4.21 -8.55 -7.97
CA GLY A 55 4.62 -8.87 -9.34
C GLY A 55 4.54 -7.68 -10.29
N LYS A 56 5.18 -7.80 -11.46
CA LYS A 56 5.20 -6.82 -12.55
C LYS A 56 4.97 -7.53 -13.90
N GLY A 57 4.63 -6.78 -14.93
CA GLY A 57 4.42 -7.30 -16.30
C GLY A 57 2.97 -7.64 -16.63
N HIS A 58 2.78 -8.43 -17.70
CA HIS A 58 1.47 -8.62 -18.34
C HIS A 58 0.41 -9.20 -17.40
N ARG A 59 0.78 -10.07 -16.46
CA ARG A 59 -0.15 -10.67 -15.47
C ARG A 59 -0.64 -9.67 -14.41
N PHE A 60 0.04 -8.53 -14.26
CA PHE A 60 -0.22 -7.56 -13.19
C PHE A 60 -0.72 -6.21 -13.72
N HIS A 61 -0.94 -6.07 -15.03
CA HIS A 61 -1.29 -4.78 -15.63
C HIS A 61 -2.66 -4.26 -15.15
N LYS A 62 -3.60 -5.14 -14.79
CA LYS A 62 -4.91 -4.76 -14.23
C LYS A 62 -4.86 -4.39 -12.74
N ALA A 63 -3.76 -4.69 -12.05
CA ALA A 63 -3.62 -4.42 -10.62
C ALA A 63 -3.10 -3.02 -10.31
N ARG A 64 -2.49 -2.31 -11.28
CA ARG A 64 -1.80 -1.03 -11.08
C ARG A 64 -2.55 0.18 -11.65
N PRO A 65 -2.64 1.32 -10.93
CA PRO A 65 -2.15 1.55 -9.55
C PRO A 65 -3.05 0.90 -8.47
N SER A 66 -4.31 0.63 -8.83
CA SER A 66 -5.23 -0.25 -8.12
C SER A 66 -6.17 -0.89 -9.14
N ARG A 67 -6.83 -2.00 -8.78
CA ARG A 67 -7.84 -2.64 -9.63
C ARG A 67 -8.97 -1.69 -9.98
N ARG A 68 -9.49 -0.95 -8.99
CA ARG A 68 -10.56 0.05 -9.19
C ARG A 68 -10.12 1.20 -10.07
N ALA A 69 -8.90 1.73 -9.88
CA ALA A 69 -8.39 2.81 -10.72
C ALA A 69 -8.26 2.37 -12.19
N THR A 70 -7.79 1.14 -12.43
CA THR A 70 -7.71 0.59 -13.78
C THR A 70 -9.08 0.38 -14.41
N TRP A 71 -10.02 -0.21 -13.66
CA TRP A 71 -11.39 -0.36 -14.13
C TRP A 71 -12.01 0.99 -14.49
N LYS A 72 -11.92 1.99 -13.58
CA LYS A 72 -12.45 3.33 -13.83
C LYS A 72 -11.87 3.92 -15.11
N ARG A 73 -10.55 3.91 -15.28
CA ARG A 73 -9.88 4.42 -16.49
C ARG A 73 -10.38 3.73 -17.76
N ASN A 74 -10.55 2.40 -17.75
CA ASN A 74 -10.97 1.64 -18.93
C ASN A 74 -12.47 1.79 -19.24
N GLN A 75 -13.28 2.19 -18.27
CA GLN A 75 -14.74 2.32 -18.43
C GLN A 75 -15.20 3.78 -18.50
N THR A 76 -14.29 4.75 -18.28
CA THR A 76 -14.60 6.17 -18.41
C THR A 76 -14.71 6.52 -19.88
N LEU A 77 -15.88 7.02 -20.30
CA LEU A 77 -16.08 7.57 -21.65
C LEU A 77 -15.24 8.83 -21.84
N SER A 78 -14.45 8.87 -22.92
CA SER A 78 -13.66 10.05 -23.29
C SER A 78 -14.42 10.90 -24.30
N LEU A 79 -14.93 12.04 -23.86
CA LEU A 79 -15.58 13.05 -24.71
C LEU A 79 -14.58 14.17 -25.01
N ARG A 80 -13.85 14.05 -26.11
CA ARG A 80 -12.90 15.09 -26.55
C ARG A 80 -13.66 16.26 -27.17
N ARG A 81 -13.19 17.48 -26.91
CA ARG A 81 -13.78 18.72 -27.45
C ARG A 81 -13.70 18.78 -28.98
N TYR A 82 -12.57 18.33 -29.53
CA TYR A 82 -12.33 18.20 -30.97
C TYR A 82 -11.80 16.79 -31.24
N ARG A 83 -12.14 16.23 -32.41
CA ARG A 83 -11.69 14.91 -32.85
C ARG A 83 -10.48 15.02 -33.74
#